data_AF-A0A1C7MHJ9-F1
#
_entry.id   AF-A0A1C7MHJ9-F1
#
_cell.length_a   1.000
_cell.length_b   1.000
_cell.length_c   1.000
_cell.angle_alpha   90.00
_cell.angle_beta   90.00
_cell.angle_gamma   90.00
#
_symmetry.space_group_name_H-M   'P 1'
#
loop_
_entity.id
_entity.type
_entity.pdbx_description
1 polymer ?
#
loop_
_entity_poly.entity_id
_entity_poly.type
_entity_poly.pdbx_seq_one_letter_code
_entity_poly.pdbx_strand_id
1 'polypeptide(L)'
;MLGLRSDILQNATFSPRPHLEGINIPSTFKLPSLESVRTDSARRIELENAGGPGSISFLSALKTKDNAVDVDKGGPVPEPLAWNTLLPNLFNFSYFVRVEDVPEDLLKDVVFALSMFLRILQECSEAHLRAFGHYLPGQSAEQANAFMLNNARFKLARHLLYVLQSISYTLAQIVNKEDPQIDRPADAIPCLKGVIALNVKQLRAVGISHKPWLHSPDLYGMYGDALVGAGHFDLDTKQALERALEAATEGPPNAQNLTSVVVHARTHLALVLFQLGIEPLAQKEHTEWATKFFRKNPKLLPVPQMILLIARPGHPQHPVMEALGPKWLKDLENRRSTQRQDERRSQQCRNCNGMEPDKTLFRCAGCKHIYYCSRECQKANWKLHKVMCKETARDKERVDELKKTDPINAQRAADWIKWRECTNSAETFALVHALGLQRDPSRGRTHIVIREVKYVPNESKDVRYKFKAVRAGVFRIADALTELERLMNLHKGEGTEYIRGLLADIDAADRSGQHVPILDLTFGDEVDTWLGSNAISLDMLRMVPYDPEWRKTINKSLQPQRMTLRNGAQDAEHIF
;
A
#
# COMPACT_ATOMS: atom_id res chain seq x y z
N MET A 1 -26.44 23.17 -12.02
CA MET A 1 -26.09 21.75 -12.29
C MET A 1 -24.72 21.55 -12.96
N LEU A 2 -24.15 22.54 -13.67
CA LEU A 2 -22.79 22.41 -14.25
C LEU A 2 -21.66 22.47 -13.22
N GLY A 3 -21.79 23.28 -12.15
CA GLY A 3 -20.77 23.38 -11.08
C GLY A 3 -20.64 22.14 -10.18
N LEU A 4 -21.74 21.41 -9.94
CA LEU A 4 -21.68 20.12 -9.22
C LEU A 4 -20.87 19.07 -10.01
N ARG A 5 -20.86 19.15 -11.35
CA ARG A 5 -20.12 18.21 -12.20
C ARG A 5 -18.61 18.44 -12.15
N SER A 6 -18.14 19.69 -12.00
CA SER A 6 -16.72 19.98 -11.83
C SER A 6 -16.21 19.55 -10.45
N ASP A 7 -17.02 19.70 -9.39
CA ASP A 7 -16.66 19.27 -8.04
C ASP A 7 -16.70 17.74 -7.85
N ILE A 8 -17.57 17.05 -8.59
CA ILE A 8 -17.62 15.57 -8.63
C ILE A 8 -16.39 14.99 -9.37
N LEU A 9 -15.78 15.77 -10.28
CA LEU A 9 -14.63 15.36 -11.09
C LEU A 9 -13.28 15.88 -10.57
N GLN A 10 -13.24 16.65 -9.48
CA GLN A 10 -11.98 16.98 -8.83
C GLN A 10 -11.39 15.70 -8.23
N ASN A 11 -10.31 15.22 -8.87
CA ASN A 11 -9.52 14.12 -8.32
C ASN A 11 -9.05 14.49 -6.92
N ALA A 12 -9.11 13.51 -6.02
CA ALA A 12 -8.46 13.56 -4.73
C ALA A 12 -6.99 13.98 -4.89
N THR A 13 -6.62 15.17 -4.41
CA THR A 13 -5.22 15.59 -4.29
C THR A 13 -4.78 15.35 -2.86
N PHE A 14 -4.49 14.09 -2.53
CA PHE A 14 -3.73 13.83 -1.32
C PHE A 14 -2.40 14.58 -1.41
N SER A 15 -2.14 15.46 -0.43
CA SER A 15 -0.85 16.13 -0.37
C SER A 15 0.27 15.08 -0.25
N PRO A 16 1.36 15.21 -1.02
CA PRO A 16 2.52 14.34 -0.88
C PRO A 16 3.11 14.47 0.53
N ARG A 17 3.58 13.36 1.09
CA ARG A 17 4.16 13.33 2.45
C ARG A 17 5.68 13.37 2.39
N PRO A 18 6.33 14.15 3.28
CA PRO A 18 7.77 14.07 3.43
C PRO A 18 8.15 12.77 4.17
N HIS A 19 9.20 12.09 3.71
CA HIS A 19 9.72 10.86 4.30
C HIS A 19 11.22 10.67 4.01
N LEU A 20 11.98 10.31 5.03
CA LEU A 20 13.37 9.83 4.94
C LEU A 20 13.56 8.68 5.91
N GLU A 21 14.29 7.64 5.49
CA GLU A 21 14.57 6.48 6.32
C GLU A 21 15.48 6.87 7.50
N GLY A 22 15.11 6.44 8.71
CA GLY A 22 15.89 6.66 9.92
C GLY A 22 15.74 8.04 10.57
N ILE A 23 14.81 8.89 10.10
CA ILE A 23 14.54 10.18 10.74
C ILE A 23 13.04 10.51 10.75
N ASN A 24 12.56 11.06 11.87
CA ASN A 24 11.21 11.63 11.95
C ASN A 24 11.26 13.07 11.46
N ILE A 25 10.68 13.33 10.28
CA ILE A 25 10.60 14.68 9.74
C ILE A 25 9.56 15.48 10.55
N PRO A 26 9.89 16.70 11.03
CA PRO A 26 8.95 17.53 11.78
C PRO A 26 7.66 17.79 11.00
N SER A 27 6.51 17.80 11.67
CA SER A 27 5.21 18.10 11.05
C SER A 27 5.10 19.51 10.45
N THR A 28 5.99 20.41 10.87
CA THR A 28 6.13 21.77 10.34
C THR A 28 6.86 21.82 8.99
N PHE A 29 7.61 20.77 8.62
CA PHE A 29 8.28 20.70 7.33
C PHE A 29 7.25 20.59 6.20
N LYS A 30 7.42 21.40 5.15
CA LYS A 30 6.56 21.41 3.97
C LYS A 30 7.37 21.05 2.74
N LEU A 31 6.84 20.13 1.94
CA LEU A 31 7.37 19.88 0.60
C LEU A 31 7.07 21.08 -0.31
N PRO A 32 7.88 21.30 -1.37
CA PRO A 32 7.54 22.23 -2.43
C PRO A 32 6.14 21.91 -3.00
N SER A 33 5.41 22.95 -3.41
CA SER A 33 4.09 22.76 -4.01
C SER A 33 4.21 21.98 -5.33
N LEU A 34 3.22 21.14 -5.66
CA LEU A 34 3.25 20.40 -6.93
C LEU A 34 3.29 21.31 -8.16
N GLU A 35 2.72 22.51 -8.07
CA GLU A 35 2.80 23.53 -9.12
C GLU A 35 4.24 24.03 -9.33
N SER A 36 4.94 24.33 -8.24
CA SER A 36 6.36 24.72 -8.30
C SER A 36 7.24 23.58 -8.82
N VAL A 37 6.96 22.33 -8.42
CA VAL A 37 7.70 21.16 -8.91
C VAL A 37 7.47 20.94 -10.41
N ARG A 38 6.24 21.13 -10.91
CA ARG A 38 5.93 21.06 -12.35
C ARG A 38 6.57 22.20 -13.14
N THR A 39 6.70 23.38 -12.53
CA THR A 39 7.44 24.49 -13.13
C THR A 39 8.92 24.13 -13.33
N ASP A 40 9.57 23.57 -12.31
CA ASP A 40 10.94 23.06 -12.42
C ASP A 40 11.04 21.90 -13.43
N SER A 41 10.05 21.00 -13.48
CA SER A 41 10.01 19.92 -14.48
C SER A 41 9.96 20.47 -15.92
N ALA A 42 9.10 21.45 -16.20
CA ALA A 42 9.05 22.11 -17.51
C ALA A 42 10.41 22.78 -17.83
N ARG A 43 11.01 23.45 -16.84
CA ARG A 43 12.32 24.08 -16.99
C ARG A 43 13.44 23.07 -17.25
N ARG A 44 13.40 21.88 -16.65
CA ARG A 44 14.35 20.79 -16.93
C ARG A 44 14.36 20.45 -18.42
N ILE A 45 13.18 20.28 -19.02
CA ILE A 45 13.03 19.95 -20.44
C ILE A 45 13.62 21.06 -21.32
N GLU A 46 13.38 22.33 -20.99
CA GLU A 46 13.98 23.47 -21.70
C GLU A 46 15.51 23.44 -21.65
N LEU A 47 16.07 23.18 -20.47
CA LEU A 47 17.52 23.11 -20.26
C LEU A 47 18.14 21.91 -21.01
N GLU A 48 17.49 20.75 -21.00
CA GLU A 48 17.95 19.59 -21.79
C GLU A 48 17.97 19.89 -23.29
N ASN A 49 16.93 20.53 -23.81
CA ASN A 49 16.87 20.97 -25.21
C ASN A 49 17.95 22.01 -25.54
N ALA A 50 18.39 22.79 -24.55
CA ALA A 50 19.49 23.75 -24.68
C ALA A 50 20.89 23.11 -24.49
N GLY A 51 20.98 21.79 -24.29
CA GLY A 51 22.25 21.06 -24.12
C GLY A 51 22.75 20.96 -22.67
N GLY A 52 21.92 21.25 -21.68
CA GLY A 52 22.21 21.10 -20.25
C GLY A 52 22.08 22.40 -19.44
N PRO A 53 22.58 22.43 -18.19
CA PRO A 53 22.37 23.57 -17.29
C PRO A 53 23.29 24.77 -17.62
N GLY A 54 24.21 24.62 -18.58
CA GLY A 54 25.22 25.62 -18.92
C GLY A 54 26.26 25.84 -17.81
N SER A 55 27.11 26.85 -17.97
CA SER A 55 28.06 27.26 -16.94
C SER A 55 27.42 28.31 -16.03
N ILE A 56 27.31 28.00 -14.75
CA ILE A 56 26.80 28.92 -13.72
C ILE A 56 27.98 29.40 -12.88
N SER A 57 28.07 30.72 -12.66
CA SER A 57 29.07 31.28 -11.74
C SER A 57 28.72 30.92 -10.29
N PHE A 58 29.73 30.52 -9.52
CA PHE A 58 29.59 30.17 -8.11
C PHE A 58 28.97 31.31 -7.27
N LEU A 59 29.35 32.56 -7.58
CA LEU A 59 28.82 33.76 -6.90
C LEU A 59 27.37 34.08 -7.29
N SER A 60 26.94 33.76 -8.53
CA SER A 60 25.54 33.94 -8.92
C SER A 60 24.63 32.88 -8.29
N ALA A 61 25.15 31.67 -8.06
CA ALA A 61 24.42 30.59 -7.40
C ALA A 61 24.18 30.85 -5.90
N LEU A 62 25.17 31.44 -5.20
CA LEU A 62 25.10 31.72 -3.76
C LEU A 62 24.25 32.94 -3.38
N LYS A 63 23.98 33.88 -4.30
CA LYS A 63 23.13 35.07 -4.06
C LYS A 63 21.65 34.75 -3.74
N THR A 64 21.28 33.48 -3.65
CA THR A 64 19.95 32.99 -3.28
C THR A 64 19.86 32.43 -1.86
N LYS A 65 20.95 32.42 -1.06
CA LYS A 65 20.95 31.92 0.34
C LYS A 65 21.75 32.84 1.27
N ASP A 66 21.11 33.35 2.34
CA ASP A 66 21.58 34.41 3.26
C ASP A 66 22.82 34.12 4.14
N ASN A 67 23.58 33.04 3.90
CA ASN A 67 24.76 32.69 4.71
C ASN A 67 25.96 32.35 3.82
N ALA A 68 26.60 33.38 3.27
CA ALA A 68 27.86 33.22 2.56
C ALA A 68 29.01 33.04 3.57
N VAL A 69 29.53 31.82 3.66
CA VAL A 69 30.86 31.57 4.23
C VAL A 69 31.90 31.96 3.17
N ASP A 70 32.98 32.59 3.61
CA ASP A 70 34.09 33.10 2.80
C ASP A 70 34.78 31.95 2.03
N VAL A 71 34.24 31.59 0.87
CA VAL A 71 34.82 30.60 -0.05
C VAL A 71 35.44 31.38 -1.21
N ASP A 72 36.71 31.72 -1.02
CA ASP A 72 37.58 32.15 -2.11
C ASP A 72 37.73 31.00 -3.14
N LYS A 73 37.86 31.39 -4.43
CA LYS A 73 38.12 30.61 -5.67
C LYS A 73 36.93 30.33 -6.59
N GLY A 74 36.79 31.22 -7.58
CA GLY A 74 35.83 31.16 -8.68
C GLY A 74 36.19 30.13 -9.77
N GLY A 75 35.62 28.94 -9.65
CA GLY A 75 35.42 27.99 -10.75
C GLY A 75 33.94 27.85 -11.13
N PRO A 76 33.61 27.25 -12.28
CA PRO A 76 32.23 26.93 -12.63
C PRO A 76 31.64 25.92 -11.63
N VAL A 77 30.35 26.08 -11.30
CA VAL A 77 29.62 25.11 -10.48
C VAL A 77 29.63 23.75 -11.20
N PRO A 78 29.98 22.63 -10.53
CA PRO A 78 29.89 21.30 -11.13
C PRO A 78 28.50 21.04 -11.73
N GLU A 79 28.44 20.40 -12.89
CA GLU A 79 27.18 20.22 -13.64
C GLU A 79 26.02 19.62 -12.81
N PRO A 80 26.22 18.61 -11.95
CA PRO A 80 25.14 18.10 -11.09
C PRO A 80 24.59 19.16 -10.12
N LEU A 81 25.48 19.99 -9.55
CA LEU A 81 25.10 21.10 -8.66
C LEU A 81 24.43 22.24 -9.43
N ALA A 82 24.81 22.45 -10.70
CA ALA A 82 24.16 23.44 -11.56
C ALA A 82 22.68 23.08 -11.80
N TRP A 83 22.38 21.80 -12.07
CA TRP A 83 20.99 21.32 -12.12
C TRP A 83 20.23 21.53 -10.82
N ASN A 84 20.83 21.16 -9.68
CA ASN A 84 20.19 21.36 -8.37
C ASN A 84 19.92 22.82 -8.05
N THR A 85 20.79 23.73 -8.50
CA THR A 85 20.64 25.17 -8.34
C THR A 85 19.50 25.74 -9.19
N LEU A 86 19.38 25.27 -10.45
CA LEU A 86 18.36 25.74 -11.37
C LEU A 86 16.98 25.12 -11.13
N LEU A 87 16.91 23.94 -10.50
CA LEU A 87 15.70 23.16 -10.27
C LEU A 87 15.48 22.83 -8.78
N PRO A 88 15.48 23.83 -7.87
CA PRO A 88 15.52 23.59 -6.43
C PRO A 88 14.25 22.90 -5.91
N ASN A 89 13.06 23.18 -6.46
CA ASN A 89 11.81 22.57 -6.03
C ASN A 89 11.76 21.10 -6.45
N LEU A 90 12.18 20.78 -7.67
CA LEU A 90 12.23 19.40 -8.14
C LEU A 90 13.19 18.55 -7.30
N PHE A 91 14.39 19.04 -7.02
CA PHE A 91 15.36 18.28 -6.21
C PHE A 91 14.91 18.11 -4.75
N ASN A 92 14.43 19.19 -4.12
CA ASN A 92 13.91 19.12 -2.75
C ASN A 92 12.71 18.17 -2.67
N PHE A 93 11.76 18.29 -3.60
CA PHE A 93 10.63 17.37 -3.67
C PHE A 93 11.10 15.93 -3.84
N SER A 94 11.97 15.66 -4.82
CA SER A 94 12.44 14.29 -5.14
C SER A 94 13.14 13.62 -3.97
N TYR A 95 13.97 14.35 -3.22
CA TYR A 95 14.69 13.79 -2.08
C TYR A 95 13.76 13.55 -0.88
N PHE A 96 12.87 14.49 -0.57
CA PHE A 96 12.04 14.42 0.64
C PHE A 96 10.71 13.71 0.45
N VAL A 97 10.15 13.60 -0.77
CA VAL A 97 8.83 13.00 -0.98
C VAL A 97 8.86 11.49 -0.73
N ARG A 98 7.80 10.96 -0.11
CA ARG A 98 7.57 9.53 -0.01
C ARG A 98 7.38 8.92 -1.41
N VAL A 99 8.02 7.79 -1.67
CA VAL A 99 8.08 7.14 -3.01
C VAL A 99 6.68 6.91 -3.59
N GLU A 100 5.73 6.48 -2.76
CA GLU A 100 4.35 6.18 -3.15
C GLU A 100 3.51 7.42 -3.47
N ASP A 101 3.99 8.62 -3.08
CA ASP A 101 3.25 9.88 -3.25
C ASP A 101 3.73 10.69 -4.47
N VAL A 102 4.67 10.16 -5.26
CA VAL A 102 5.16 10.81 -6.49
C VAL A 102 4.09 10.71 -7.58
N PRO A 103 3.59 11.84 -8.13
CA PRO A 103 2.65 11.82 -9.24
C PRO A 103 3.23 11.16 -10.49
N GLU A 104 2.37 10.43 -11.22
CA GLU A 104 2.75 9.70 -12.44
C GLU A 104 3.42 10.61 -13.48
N ASP A 105 2.95 11.85 -13.62
CA ASP A 105 3.50 12.85 -14.52
C ASP A 105 4.92 13.33 -14.14
N LEU A 106 5.30 13.22 -12.86
CA LEU A 106 6.59 13.69 -12.33
C LEU A 106 7.62 12.56 -12.14
N LEU A 107 7.23 11.29 -12.32
CA LEU A 107 8.07 10.14 -11.99
C LEU A 107 9.44 10.17 -12.70
N LYS A 108 9.46 10.50 -14.01
CA LYS A 108 10.71 10.57 -14.79
C LYS A 108 11.63 11.70 -14.31
N ASP A 109 11.05 12.84 -13.97
CA ASP A 109 11.80 14.01 -13.47
C ASP A 109 12.38 13.74 -12.07
N VAL A 110 11.64 13.00 -11.22
CA VAL A 110 12.13 12.56 -9.92
C VAL A 110 13.29 11.58 -10.05
N VAL A 111 13.21 10.61 -10.97
CA VAL A 111 14.33 9.68 -11.28
C VAL A 111 15.56 10.45 -11.76
N PHE A 112 15.37 11.43 -12.64
CA PHE A 112 16.45 12.31 -13.09
C PHE A 112 17.08 13.07 -11.91
N ALA A 113 16.27 13.75 -11.10
CA ALA A 113 16.74 14.58 -10.00
C ALA A 113 17.48 13.75 -8.93
N LEU A 114 16.98 12.56 -8.59
CA LEU A 114 17.67 11.65 -7.68
C LEU A 114 19.00 11.15 -8.28
N SER A 115 19.03 10.84 -9.57
CA SER A 115 20.27 10.43 -10.25
C SER A 115 21.33 11.54 -10.24
N MET A 116 20.92 12.78 -10.52
CA MET A 116 21.80 13.95 -10.40
C MET A 116 22.22 14.20 -8.95
N PHE A 117 21.33 14.00 -7.99
CA PHE A 117 21.66 14.16 -6.58
C PHE A 117 22.70 13.13 -6.10
N LEU A 118 22.65 11.89 -6.59
CA LEU A 118 23.74 10.92 -6.34
C LEU A 118 25.08 11.43 -6.88
N ARG A 119 25.10 11.98 -8.10
CA ARG A 119 26.30 12.60 -8.68
C ARG A 119 26.79 13.78 -7.84
N ILE A 120 25.90 14.63 -7.33
CA ILE A 120 26.28 15.71 -6.39
C ILE A 120 27.04 15.13 -5.18
N LEU A 121 26.50 14.09 -4.55
CA LEU A 121 27.10 13.50 -3.36
C LEU A 121 28.39 12.73 -3.62
N GLN A 122 28.64 12.29 -4.85
CA GLN A 122 29.80 11.46 -5.22
C GLN A 122 30.91 12.23 -5.95
N GLU A 123 30.56 13.24 -6.75
CA GLU A 123 31.48 13.98 -7.61
C GLU A 123 31.89 15.34 -7.02
N CYS A 124 31.07 15.95 -6.15
CA CYS A 124 31.34 17.27 -5.60
C CYS A 124 32.20 17.23 -4.33
N SER A 125 33.06 18.24 -4.16
CA SER A 125 33.88 18.40 -2.94
C SER A 125 33.04 18.74 -1.72
N GLU A 126 33.56 18.46 -0.52
CA GLU A 126 32.92 18.88 0.74
C GLU A 126 32.68 20.40 0.79
N ALA A 127 33.63 21.19 0.27
CA ALA A 127 33.49 22.64 0.21
C ALA A 127 32.26 23.07 -0.61
N HIS A 128 32.01 22.43 -1.75
CA HIS A 128 30.80 22.68 -2.52
C HIS A 128 29.54 22.28 -1.73
N LEU A 129 29.52 21.09 -1.13
CA LEU A 129 28.35 20.60 -0.41
C LEU A 129 28.01 21.44 0.83
N ARG A 130 29.01 22.00 1.51
CA ARG A 130 28.81 22.99 2.59
C ARG A 130 28.30 24.31 2.05
N ALA A 131 28.91 24.86 1.00
CA ALA A 131 28.52 26.13 0.41
C ALA A 131 27.07 26.13 -0.08
N PHE A 132 26.60 25.02 -0.65
CA PHE A 132 25.23 24.87 -1.14
C PHE A 132 24.23 24.43 -0.05
N GLY A 133 24.68 24.23 1.19
CA GLY A 133 23.84 23.90 2.34
C GLY A 133 23.37 22.45 2.40
N HIS A 134 24.03 21.53 1.69
CA HIS A 134 23.79 20.09 1.81
C HIS A 134 24.39 19.53 3.10
N TYR A 135 25.49 20.10 3.57
CA TYR A 135 26.10 19.80 4.87
C TYR A 135 25.98 20.99 5.82
N LEU A 136 25.45 20.76 7.02
CA LEU A 136 25.31 21.81 8.02
C LEU A 136 26.68 22.17 8.65
N PRO A 137 26.88 23.44 9.09
CA PRO A 137 28.06 23.81 9.85
C PRO A 137 28.25 22.91 11.08
N GLY A 138 29.47 22.40 11.29
CA GLY A 138 29.79 21.49 12.40
C GLY A 138 29.32 20.04 12.23
N GLN A 139 28.55 19.72 11.19
CA GLN A 139 28.16 18.33 10.89
C GLN A 139 29.34 17.55 10.27
N SER A 140 29.50 16.29 10.69
CA SER A 140 30.43 15.35 10.06
C SER A 140 30.04 15.11 8.60
N ALA A 141 30.94 15.46 7.67
CA ALA A 141 30.71 15.27 6.24
C ALA A 141 30.55 13.79 5.87
N GLU A 142 31.32 12.89 6.50
CA GLU A 142 31.20 11.43 6.27
C GLU A 142 29.80 10.94 6.64
N GLN A 143 29.30 11.31 7.83
CA GLN A 143 27.99 10.87 8.31
C GLN A 143 26.85 11.48 7.49
N ALA A 144 26.95 12.78 7.15
CA ALA A 144 25.98 13.47 6.31
C ALA A 144 25.90 12.85 4.91
N ASN A 145 27.06 12.60 4.29
CA ASN A 145 27.13 11.95 2.99
C ASN A 145 26.50 10.55 3.03
N ALA A 146 26.92 9.71 3.99
CA ALA A 146 26.43 8.34 4.10
C ALA A 146 24.90 8.30 4.28
N PHE A 147 24.34 9.20 5.09
CA PHE A 147 22.90 9.31 5.31
C PHE A 147 22.14 9.72 4.04
N MET A 148 22.58 10.79 3.37
CA MET A 148 21.92 11.29 2.17
C MET A 148 22.05 10.33 1.00
N LEU A 149 23.23 9.76 0.81
CA LEU A 149 23.52 8.82 -0.27
C LEU A 149 22.70 7.54 -0.12
N ASN A 150 22.53 7.05 1.11
CA ASN A 150 21.69 5.88 1.38
C ASN A 150 20.20 6.15 1.05
N ASN A 151 19.67 7.27 1.53
CA ASN A 151 18.29 7.66 1.26
C ASN A 151 18.03 7.86 -0.24
N ALA A 152 18.92 8.57 -0.93
CA ALA A 152 18.80 8.82 -2.36
C ALA A 152 18.90 7.52 -3.18
N ARG A 153 19.85 6.63 -2.86
CA ARG A 153 19.98 5.31 -3.54
C ARG A 153 18.75 4.44 -3.33
N PHE A 154 18.23 4.39 -2.11
CA PHE A 154 17.07 3.56 -1.80
C PHE A 154 15.83 4.06 -2.55
N LYS A 155 15.54 5.37 -2.51
CA LYS A 155 14.43 5.96 -3.27
C LYS A 155 14.58 5.76 -4.77
N LEU A 156 15.77 6.01 -5.32
CA LEU A 156 16.04 5.84 -6.74
C LEU A 156 15.85 4.38 -7.16
N ALA A 157 16.41 3.43 -6.43
CA ALA A 157 16.23 1.99 -6.71
C ALA A 157 14.74 1.60 -6.71
N ARG A 158 13.96 2.11 -5.75
CA ARG A 158 12.51 1.88 -5.70
C ARG A 158 11.81 2.44 -6.94
N HIS A 159 12.12 3.66 -7.37
CA HIS A 159 11.53 4.24 -8.58
C HIS A 159 11.96 3.52 -9.87
N LEU A 160 13.19 3.04 -9.95
CA LEU A 160 13.71 2.31 -11.11
C LEU A 160 13.10 0.91 -11.25
N LEU A 161 12.66 0.29 -10.15
CA LEU A 161 11.99 -1.02 -10.17
C LEU A 161 10.45 -0.91 -10.27
N TYR A 162 9.89 0.29 -10.12
CA TYR A 162 8.46 0.48 -10.00
C TYR A 162 7.79 0.69 -11.35
N VAL A 163 7.09 -0.35 -11.82
CA VAL A 163 6.04 -0.20 -12.84
C VAL A 163 4.74 0.14 -12.14
N LEU A 164 4.15 1.27 -12.54
CA LEU A 164 2.95 1.84 -11.92
C LEU A 164 1.86 0.80 -11.63
N GLN A 165 1.30 0.90 -10.43
CA GLN A 165 0.10 0.19 -10.00
C GLN A 165 -1.19 0.68 -10.69
N SER A 166 -1.11 1.63 -11.64
CA SER A 166 -2.32 2.14 -12.28
C SER A 166 -2.98 1.01 -13.07
N ILE A 167 -4.25 0.79 -12.74
CA ILE A 167 -5.11 -0.31 -13.21
C ILE A 167 -5.38 -0.22 -14.74
N SER A 168 -4.73 0.70 -15.44
CA SER A 168 -5.10 1.17 -16.78
C SER A 168 -4.19 0.66 -17.90
N TYR A 169 -3.07 0.00 -17.59
CA TYR A 169 -2.21 -0.58 -18.63
C TYR A 169 -2.64 -2.02 -18.97
N THR A 170 -3.12 -2.20 -20.19
CA THR A 170 -3.42 -3.53 -20.78
C THR A 170 -2.12 -4.29 -21.08
N LEU A 171 -2.19 -5.63 -21.10
CA LEU A 171 -1.11 -6.52 -21.55
C LEU A 171 -0.47 -6.05 -22.89
N ALA A 172 -1.29 -5.54 -23.81
CA ALA A 172 -0.83 -5.06 -25.12
C ALA A 172 -0.05 -3.73 -25.05
N GLN A 173 -0.28 -2.89 -24.04
CA GLN A 173 0.43 -1.61 -23.86
C GLN A 173 1.80 -1.80 -23.19
N ILE A 174 1.95 -2.83 -22.34
CA ILE A 174 3.23 -3.16 -21.69
C ILE A 174 4.20 -3.80 -22.67
N VAL A 175 3.70 -4.69 -23.55
CA VAL A 175 4.54 -5.45 -24.48
C VAL A 175 5.06 -4.60 -25.66
N ASN A 176 4.38 -3.50 -26.01
CA ASN A 176 4.66 -2.73 -27.24
C ASN A 176 5.25 -1.33 -27.02
N LYS A 177 5.59 -0.91 -25.79
CA LYS A 177 6.17 0.41 -25.51
C LYS A 177 7.63 0.30 -25.08
N GLU A 178 8.47 1.20 -25.59
CA GLU A 178 9.87 1.36 -25.13
C GLU A 178 9.98 1.94 -23.70
N ASP A 179 8.91 2.55 -23.15
CA ASP A 179 8.88 3.04 -21.75
C ASP A 179 7.45 3.13 -21.16
N PRO A 180 6.98 2.13 -20.38
CA PRO A 180 5.67 2.16 -19.72
C PRO A 180 5.75 2.55 -18.22
N GLN A 181 6.70 3.44 -17.83
CA GLN A 181 6.88 4.10 -16.51
C GLN A 181 7.07 3.19 -15.25
N ILE A 182 8.24 2.74 -14.78
CA ILE A 182 9.63 2.64 -15.26
C ILE A 182 10.16 1.27 -14.76
N ASP A 183 10.76 0.46 -15.62
CA ASP A 183 11.31 -0.87 -15.32
C ASP A 183 12.78 -0.93 -15.77
N ARG A 184 13.68 -0.44 -14.92
CA ARG A 184 15.13 -0.31 -15.18
C ARG A 184 15.94 -1.05 -14.12
N PRO A 185 15.79 -2.38 -14.01
CA PRO A 185 16.41 -3.17 -12.95
C PRO A 185 17.94 -3.11 -12.96
N ALA A 186 18.56 -3.03 -14.14
CA ALA A 186 20.02 -2.89 -14.28
C ALA A 186 20.56 -1.63 -13.59
N ASP A 187 19.85 -0.51 -13.69
CA ASP A 187 20.24 0.76 -13.09
C ASP A 187 20.00 0.80 -11.56
N ALA A 188 19.10 -0.06 -11.06
CA ALA A 188 18.83 -0.19 -9.63
C ALA A 188 19.94 -0.97 -8.90
N ILE A 189 20.63 -1.90 -9.57
CA ILE A 189 21.65 -2.78 -8.98
C ILE A 189 22.77 -1.99 -8.26
N PRO A 190 23.43 -0.98 -8.86
CA PRO A 190 24.47 -0.21 -8.18
C PRO A 190 23.96 0.52 -6.94
N CYS A 191 22.73 1.05 -7.00
CA CYS A 191 22.09 1.72 -5.88
C CYS A 191 21.89 0.74 -4.71
N LEU A 192 21.31 -0.43 -4.99
CA LEU A 192 21.03 -1.46 -3.99
C LEU A 192 22.30 -2.05 -3.38
N LYS A 193 23.33 -2.31 -4.20
CA LYS A 193 24.67 -2.71 -3.70
C LYS A 193 25.23 -1.69 -2.71
N GLY A 194 25.10 -0.40 -3.02
CA GLY A 194 25.53 0.69 -2.13
C GLY A 194 24.77 0.72 -0.80
N VAL A 195 23.45 0.51 -0.83
CA VAL A 195 22.60 0.45 0.37
C VAL A 195 22.94 -0.78 1.23
N ILE A 196 23.10 -1.96 0.61
CA ILE A 196 23.50 -3.20 1.30
C ILE A 196 24.87 -3.02 1.97
N ALA A 197 25.86 -2.45 1.27
CA ALA A 197 27.19 -2.26 1.83
C ALA A 197 27.18 -1.36 3.09
N LEU A 198 26.42 -0.26 3.06
CA LEU A 198 26.29 0.62 4.22
C LEU A 198 25.52 -0.06 5.36
N ASN A 199 24.41 -0.74 5.06
CA ASN A 199 23.62 -1.45 6.05
C ASN A 199 24.46 -2.51 6.78
N VAL A 200 25.25 -3.29 6.03
CA VAL A 200 26.20 -4.27 6.61
C VAL A 200 27.26 -3.58 7.47
N LYS A 201 27.83 -2.44 7.04
CA LYS A 201 28.79 -1.66 7.84
C LYS A 201 28.15 -1.20 9.17
N GLN A 202 26.92 -0.71 9.13
CA GLN A 202 26.18 -0.24 10.31
C GLN A 202 25.82 -1.37 11.27
N LEU A 203 25.35 -2.51 10.75
CA LEU A 203 25.03 -3.68 11.57
C LEU A 203 26.27 -4.23 12.27
N ARG A 204 27.40 -4.31 11.58
CA ARG A 204 28.68 -4.71 12.18
C ARG A 204 29.13 -3.76 13.29
N ALA A 205 28.92 -2.45 13.11
CA ALA A 205 29.27 -1.45 14.12
C ALA A 205 28.47 -1.61 15.42
N VAL A 206 27.26 -2.18 15.37
CA VAL A 206 26.44 -2.51 16.55
C VAL A 206 26.57 -3.97 17.00
N GLY A 207 27.60 -4.69 16.53
CA GLY A 207 27.92 -6.07 16.94
C GLY A 207 27.23 -7.17 16.14
N ILE A 208 26.41 -6.83 15.14
CA ILE A 208 25.71 -7.79 14.28
C ILE A 208 26.59 -8.12 13.06
N SER A 209 27.48 -9.10 13.23
CA SER A 209 28.43 -9.51 12.18
C SER A 209 28.03 -10.79 11.44
N HIS A 210 27.36 -11.73 12.12
CA HIS A 210 26.92 -12.99 11.53
C HIS A 210 25.55 -12.80 10.86
N LYS A 211 25.42 -13.27 9.60
CA LYS A 211 24.19 -13.18 8.78
C LYS A 211 23.47 -11.82 8.84
N PRO A 212 24.13 -10.69 8.50
CA PRO A 212 23.53 -9.35 8.60
C PRO A 212 22.28 -9.19 7.72
N TRP A 213 22.11 -10.00 6.67
CA TRP A 213 20.94 -9.95 5.78
C TRP A 213 19.63 -10.28 6.48
N LEU A 214 19.64 -11.03 7.59
CA LEU A 214 18.44 -11.35 8.36
C LEU A 214 17.70 -10.10 8.89
N HIS A 215 18.37 -8.96 8.96
CA HIS A 215 17.82 -7.71 9.46
C HIS A 215 17.20 -6.82 8.38
N SER A 216 17.31 -7.18 7.09
CA SER A 216 16.88 -6.35 5.96
C SER A 216 16.21 -7.17 4.85
N PRO A 217 15.17 -7.97 5.13
CA PRO A 217 14.55 -8.87 4.15
C PRO A 217 14.07 -8.15 2.89
N ASP A 218 13.42 -7.00 3.02
CA ASP A 218 12.92 -6.22 1.87
C ASP A 218 14.04 -5.73 0.94
N LEU A 219 15.19 -5.36 1.52
CA LEU A 219 16.35 -4.89 0.75
C LEU A 219 16.94 -6.02 -0.10
N TYR A 220 17.07 -7.22 0.49
CA TYR A 220 17.57 -8.39 -0.25
C TYR A 220 16.56 -8.92 -1.26
N GLY A 221 15.25 -8.85 -0.95
CA GLY A 221 14.19 -9.14 -1.92
C GLY A 221 14.26 -8.22 -3.13
N MET A 222 14.32 -6.91 -2.90
CA MET A 222 14.45 -5.90 -3.95
C MET A 222 15.73 -6.05 -4.78
N TYR A 223 16.84 -6.43 -4.14
CA TYR A 223 18.09 -6.73 -4.83
C TYR A 223 18.00 -7.99 -5.71
N GLY A 224 17.33 -9.04 -5.23
CA GLY A 224 17.04 -10.24 -6.03
C GLY A 224 16.16 -9.94 -7.24
N ASP A 225 15.09 -9.15 -7.06
CA ASP A 225 14.21 -8.71 -8.14
C ASP A 225 14.98 -7.91 -9.21
N ALA A 226 15.89 -7.03 -8.79
CA ALA A 226 16.72 -6.24 -9.70
C ALA A 226 17.71 -7.12 -10.49
N LEU A 227 18.38 -8.07 -9.84
CA LEU A 227 19.30 -8.98 -10.52
C LEU A 227 18.59 -9.81 -11.59
N VAL A 228 17.49 -10.47 -11.21
CA VAL A 228 16.74 -11.30 -12.15
C VAL A 228 16.09 -10.46 -13.23
N GLY A 229 15.53 -9.29 -12.90
CA GLY A 229 14.95 -8.36 -13.87
C GLY A 229 15.96 -7.82 -14.88
N ALA A 230 17.26 -7.73 -14.51
CA ALA A 230 18.35 -7.35 -15.41
C ALA A 230 18.94 -8.54 -16.20
N GLY A 231 18.38 -9.74 -16.04
CA GLY A 231 18.84 -10.94 -16.77
C GLY A 231 20.08 -11.61 -16.16
N HIS A 232 20.43 -11.32 -14.91
CA HIS A 232 21.49 -12.04 -14.21
C HIS A 232 20.97 -13.39 -13.71
N PHE A 233 21.52 -14.48 -14.25
CA PHE A 233 21.19 -15.86 -13.88
C PHE A 233 22.46 -16.61 -13.45
N ASP A 234 23.08 -16.12 -12.37
CA ASP A 234 24.35 -16.60 -11.85
C ASP A 234 24.26 -17.05 -10.38
N LEU A 235 25.35 -17.62 -9.86
CA LEU A 235 25.44 -18.10 -8.47
C LEU A 235 25.29 -16.96 -7.44
N ASP A 236 25.72 -15.75 -7.78
CA ASP A 236 25.56 -14.57 -6.91
C ASP A 236 24.08 -14.19 -6.78
N THR A 237 23.32 -14.29 -7.88
CA THR A 237 21.88 -14.07 -7.91
C THR A 237 21.14 -15.13 -7.10
N LYS A 238 21.50 -16.42 -7.26
CA LYS A 238 20.99 -17.49 -6.40
C LYS A 238 21.21 -17.18 -4.92
N GLN A 239 22.43 -16.82 -4.54
CA GLN A 239 22.78 -16.52 -3.15
C GLN A 239 22.01 -15.30 -2.60
N ALA A 240 21.80 -14.25 -3.41
CA ALA A 240 21.02 -13.09 -3.01
C ALA A 240 19.56 -13.46 -2.71
N LEU A 241 18.95 -14.30 -3.55
CA LEU A 241 17.56 -14.77 -3.38
C LEU A 241 17.41 -15.72 -2.19
N GLU A 242 18.38 -16.61 -1.96
CA GLU A 242 18.40 -17.48 -0.77
C GLU A 242 18.48 -16.66 0.52
N ARG A 243 19.33 -15.62 0.56
CA ARG A 243 19.40 -14.69 1.69
C ARG A 243 18.10 -13.94 1.91
N ALA A 244 17.44 -13.49 0.83
CA ALA A 244 16.14 -12.83 0.93
C ALA A 244 15.08 -13.78 1.51
N LEU A 245 15.05 -15.02 1.05
CA LEU A 245 14.13 -16.05 1.53
C LEU A 245 14.39 -16.40 3.00
N GLU A 246 15.66 -16.63 3.36
CA GLU A 246 16.07 -16.92 4.74
C GLU A 246 15.74 -15.75 5.67
N ALA A 247 16.03 -14.51 5.27
CA ALA A 247 15.67 -13.32 6.04
C ALA A 247 14.15 -13.21 6.24
N ALA A 248 13.36 -13.59 5.23
CA ALA A 248 11.90 -13.55 5.32
C ALA A 248 11.30 -14.64 6.21
N THR A 249 11.94 -15.80 6.32
CA THR A 249 11.43 -16.94 7.10
C THR A 249 12.02 -17.04 8.51
N GLU A 250 13.28 -16.65 8.68
CA GLU A 250 14.07 -16.82 9.91
C GLU A 250 14.45 -15.49 10.57
N GLY A 251 14.15 -14.35 9.94
CA GLY A 251 14.46 -13.03 10.47
C GLY A 251 13.71 -12.68 11.76
N PRO A 252 14.08 -11.55 12.41
CA PRO A 252 13.46 -11.11 13.65
C PRO A 252 11.92 -10.96 13.51
N PRO A 253 11.13 -11.36 14.52
CA PRO A 253 9.67 -11.43 14.44
C PRO A 253 8.95 -10.07 14.26
N ASN A 254 9.69 -8.96 14.20
CA ASN A 254 9.15 -7.61 14.09
C ASN A 254 9.00 -7.13 12.63
N ALA A 255 9.45 -7.89 11.64
CA ALA A 255 9.25 -7.56 10.25
C ALA A 255 7.76 -7.74 9.86
N GLN A 256 7.15 -6.68 9.34
CA GLN A 256 5.75 -6.69 8.89
C GLN A 256 5.67 -7.34 7.50
N ASN A 257 4.59 -8.09 7.24
CA ASN A 257 4.20 -8.73 5.98
C ASN A 257 5.32 -8.94 4.93
N LEU A 258 6.02 -10.08 5.00
CA LEU A 258 7.11 -10.44 4.08
C LEU A 258 6.65 -11.36 2.94
N THR A 259 5.34 -11.51 2.77
CA THR A 259 4.75 -12.42 1.80
C THR A 259 5.20 -12.09 0.38
N SER A 260 5.37 -10.80 0.05
CA SER A 260 5.90 -10.39 -1.25
C SER A 260 7.33 -10.91 -1.46
N VAL A 261 8.20 -10.77 -0.45
CA VAL A 261 9.60 -11.23 -0.51
C VAL A 261 9.68 -12.74 -0.70
N VAL A 262 8.91 -13.52 0.07
CA VAL A 262 8.89 -14.99 -0.04
C VAL A 262 8.40 -15.43 -1.43
N VAL A 263 7.33 -14.81 -1.94
CA VAL A 263 6.74 -15.16 -3.24
C VAL A 263 7.71 -14.81 -4.37
N HIS A 264 8.31 -13.63 -4.35
CA HIS A 264 9.28 -13.20 -5.34
C HIS A 264 10.52 -14.09 -5.31
N ALA A 265 11.14 -14.28 -4.13
CA ALA A 265 12.36 -15.09 -3.99
C ALA A 265 12.17 -16.52 -4.47
N ARG A 266 11.08 -17.19 -4.09
CA ARG A 266 10.79 -18.56 -4.58
C ARG A 266 10.53 -18.60 -6.08
N THR A 267 9.81 -17.62 -6.62
CA THR A 267 9.51 -17.57 -8.05
C THR A 267 10.78 -17.35 -8.87
N HIS A 268 11.63 -16.42 -8.42
CA HIS A 268 12.92 -16.14 -9.03
C HIS A 268 13.92 -17.30 -8.89
N LEU A 269 13.99 -17.97 -7.74
CA LEU A 269 14.82 -19.17 -7.57
C LEU A 269 14.42 -20.28 -8.54
N ALA A 270 13.12 -20.46 -8.81
CA ALA A 270 12.66 -21.42 -9.80
C ALA A 270 13.25 -21.15 -11.21
N LEU A 271 13.36 -19.88 -11.61
CA LEU A 271 13.96 -19.48 -12.89
C LEU A 271 15.49 -19.56 -12.85
N VAL A 272 16.14 -19.01 -11.83
CA VAL A 272 17.61 -18.95 -11.73
C VAL A 272 18.21 -20.36 -11.71
N LEU A 273 17.67 -21.27 -10.90
CA LEU A 273 18.13 -22.66 -10.85
C LEU A 273 17.90 -23.40 -12.17
N PHE A 274 16.79 -23.10 -12.86
CA PHE A 274 16.50 -23.65 -14.17
C PHE A 274 17.52 -23.19 -15.23
N GLN A 275 17.85 -21.89 -15.26
CA GLN A 275 18.85 -21.34 -16.18
C GLN A 275 20.27 -21.84 -15.88
N LEU A 276 20.62 -22.04 -14.60
CA LEU A 276 21.91 -22.60 -14.19
C LEU A 276 22.05 -24.10 -14.44
N GLY A 277 20.93 -24.83 -14.57
CA GLY A 277 20.94 -26.29 -14.71
C GLY A 277 21.45 -27.02 -13.45
N ILE A 278 21.29 -26.42 -12.27
CA ILE A 278 21.76 -26.97 -10.99
C ILE A 278 20.59 -27.22 -10.04
N GLU A 279 20.83 -28.08 -9.02
CA GLU A 279 19.88 -28.36 -7.93
C GLU A 279 18.44 -28.67 -8.43
N PRO A 280 18.25 -29.68 -9.31
CA PRO A 280 16.97 -29.93 -9.98
C PRO A 280 15.82 -30.22 -9.02
N LEU A 281 16.10 -30.79 -7.84
CA LEU A 281 15.09 -31.02 -6.81
C LEU A 281 14.59 -29.71 -6.19
N ALA A 282 15.49 -28.78 -5.85
CA ALA A 282 15.13 -27.48 -5.30
C ALA A 282 14.42 -26.61 -6.36
N GLN A 283 14.91 -26.64 -7.60
CA GLN A 283 14.27 -25.98 -8.74
C GLN A 283 12.81 -26.42 -8.90
N LYS A 284 12.56 -27.74 -8.86
CA LYS A 284 11.22 -28.33 -8.94
C LYS A 284 10.35 -27.91 -7.76
N GLU A 285 10.88 -27.97 -6.54
CA GLU A 285 10.17 -27.56 -5.33
C GLU A 285 9.69 -26.11 -5.42
N HIS A 286 10.58 -25.18 -5.78
CA HIS A 286 10.24 -23.77 -5.95
C HIS A 286 9.16 -23.57 -7.03
N THR A 287 9.28 -24.26 -8.16
CA THR A 287 8.30 -24.20 -9.26
C THR A 287 6.92 -24.67 -8.80
N GLU A 288 6.84 -25.84 -8.16
CA GLU A 288 5.57 -26.41 -7.67
C GLU A 288 4.94 -25.54 -6.59
N TRP A 289 5.77 -25.03 -5.67
CA TRP A 289 5.32 -24.14 -4.60
C TRP A 289 4.71 -22.86 -5.17
N ALA A 290 5.44 -22.15 -6.03
CA ALA A 290 4.99 -20.89 -6.61
C ALA A 290 3.72 -21.09 -7.46
N THR A 291 3.69 -22.15 -8.27
CA THR A 291 2.51 -22.52 -9.08
C THR A 291 1.28 -22.76 -8.21
N LYS A 292 1.41 -23.56 -7.14
CA LYS A 292 0.32 -23.83 -6.19
C LYS A 292 -0.12 -22.56 -5.49
N PHE A 293 0.83 -21.72 -5.11
CA PHE A 293 0.57 -20.45 -4.43
C PHE A 293 -0.21 -19.49 -5.33
N PHE A 294 0.20 -19.27 -6.58
CA PHE A 294 -0.52 -18.39 -7.52
C PHE A 294 -1.91 -18.93 -7.89
N ARG A 295 -2.08 -20.25 -8.03
CA ARG A 295 -3.42 -20.84 -8.19
C ARG A 295 -4.31 -20.59 -6.97
N LYS A 296 -3.75 -20.62 -5.75
CA LYS A 296 -4.46 -20.31 -4.49
C LYS A 296 -4.78 -18.80 -4.38
N ASN A 297 -3.89 -17.94 -4.87
CA ASN A 297 -3.89 -16.49 -4.67
C ASN A 297 -3.72 -15.71 -5.99
N PRO A 298 -4.62 -15.84 -6.97
CA PRO A 298 -4.40 -15.31 -8.32
C PRO A 298 -4.42 -13.77 -8.40
N LYS A 299 -5.01 -13.10 -7.41
CA LYS A 299 -5.06 -11.64 -7.33
C LYS A 299 -4.18 -11.08 -6.21
N LEU A 300 -3.09 -11.77 -5.88
CA LEU A 300 -2.15 -11.23 -4.91
C LEU A 300 -1.41 -10.02 -5.48
N LEU A 301 -0.93 -10.13 -6.72
CA LEU A 301 -0.23 -9.07 -7.43
C LEU A 301 -1.12 -8.49 -8.55
N PRO A 302 -1.02 -7.18 -8.84
CA PRO A 302 -1.53 -6.60 -10.08
C PRO A 302 -0.97 -7.34 -11.31
N VAL A 303 -1.74 -7.36 -12.39
CA VAL A 303 -1.37 -8.04 -13.64
C VAL A 303 -0.01 -7.56 -14.19
N PRO A 304 0.31 -6.25 -14.23
CA PRO A 304 1.63 -5.78 -14.66
C PRO A 304 2.78 -6.39 -13.86
N GLN A 305 2.65 -6.46 -12.54
CA GLN A 305 3.68 -7.05 -11.67
C GLN A 305 3.80 -8.56 -11.89
N MET A 306 2.68 -9.25 -12.11
CA MET A 306 2.70 -10.67 -12.47
C MET A 306 3.46 -10.92 -13.77
N ILE A 307 3.26 -10.08 -14.80
CA ILE A 307 3.97 -10.19 -16.07
C ILE A 307 5.47 -10.00 -15.85
N LEU A 308 5.90 -8.97 -15.13
CA LEU A 308 7.32 -8.72 -14.87
C LEU A 308 7.99 -9.81 -14.04
N LEU A 309 7.21 -10.55 -13.25
CA LEU A 309 7.71 -11.63 -12.40
C LEU A 309 7.87 -12.96 -13.16
N ILE A 310 6.88 -13.36 -13.97
CA ILE A 310 6.86 -14.70 -14.60
C ILE A 310 6.83 -14.70 -16.14
N ALA A 311 6.65 -13.56 -16.79
CA ALA A 311 6.50 -13.45 -18.24
C ALA A 311 7.18 -12.18 -18.80
N ARG A 312 8.34 -11.82 -18.23
CA ARG A 312 9.06 -10.60 -18.55
C ARG A 312 9.51 -10.60 -20.02
N PRO A 313 9.22 -9.53 -20.79
CA PRO A 313 9.67 -9.44 -22.18
C PRO A 313 11.19 -9.54 -22.30
N GLY A 314 11.67 -10.28 -23.31
CA GLY A 314 13.11 -10.48 -23.55
C GLY A 314 13.80 -11.50 -22.62
N HIS A 315 13.07 -12.10 -21.65
CA HIS A 315 13.63 -13.09 -20.74
C HIS A 315 13.41 -14.52 -21.24
N PRO A 316 14.19 -15.49 -20.74
CA PRO A 316 13.94 -16.91 -20.97
C PRO A 316 12.55 -17.34 -20.49
N GLN A 317 12.07 -18.47 -21.02
CA GLN A 317 10.80 -19.07 -20.57
C GLN A 317 10.87 -19.38 -19.07
N HIS A 318 9.86 -18.89 -18.33
CA HIS A 318 9.80 -19.09 -16.89
C HIS A 318 9.08 -20.42 -16.53
N PRO A 319 9.68 -21.30 -15.71
CA PRO A 319 9.08 -22.62 -15.39
C PRO A 319 7.72 -22.50 -14.68
N VAL A 320 7.56 -21.52 -13.78
CA VAL A 320 6.26 -21.22 -13.16
C VAL A 320 5.20 -20.78 -14.18
N MET A 321 5.56 -19.97 -15.19
CA MET A 321 4.62 -19.54 -16.24
C MET A 321 4.20 -20.72 -17.13
N GLU A 322 5.14 -21.60 -17.46
CA GLU A 322 4.86 -22.85 -18.18
C GLU A 322 3.89 -23.74 -17.39
N ALA A 323 4.15 -23.93 -16.09
CA ALA A 323 3.30 -24.74 -15.21
C ALA A 323 1.89 -24.13 -14.99
N LEU A 324 1.77 -22.79 -14.99
CA LEU A 324 0.48 -22.11 -14.90
C LEU A 324 -0.30 -22.14 -16.22
N GLY A 325 0.42 -22.08 -17.34
CA GLY A 325 -0.11 -22.02 -18.70
C GLY A 325 -0.56 -20.61 -19.13
N PRO A 326 -0.43 -20.24 -20.42
CA PRO A 326 -0.72 -18.89 -20.92
C PRO A 326 -2.17 -18.44 -20.70
N LYS A 327 -3.12 -19.39 -20.73
CA LYS A 327 -4.52 -19.12 -20.44
C LYS A 327 -4.73 -18.61 -19.01
N TRP A 328 -3.94 -19.07 -18.04
CA TRP A 328 -4.11 -18.64 -16.64
C TRP A 328 -3.84 -17.14 -16.48
N LEU A 329 -2.80 -16.62 -17.16
CA LEU A 329 -2.45 -15.20 -17.14
C LEU A 329 -3.48 -14.35 -17.89
N LYS A 330 -3.94 -14.81 -19.07
CA LYS A 330 -4.99 -14.13 -19.84
C LYS A 330 -6.31 -14.01 -19.06
N ASP A 331 -6.66 -15.03 -18.29
CA ASP A 331 -7.88 -15.04 -17.49
C ASP A 331 -7.77 -14.18 -16.22
N LEU A 332 -6.58 -13.65 -15.88
CA LEU A 332 -6.31 -13.00 -14.59
C LEU A 332 -7.06 -11.66 -14.42
N GLU A 333 -7.08 -10.83 -15.47
CA GLU A 333 -7.76 -9.53 -15.49
C GLU A 333 -9.25 -9.67 -15.18
N ASN A 334 -9.92 -10.64 -15.81
CA ASN A 334 -11.36 -10.84 -15.73
C ASN A 334 -11.81 -11.79 -14.60
N ARG A 335 -10.87 -12.42 -13.89
CA ARG A 335 -11.20 -13.37 -12.82
C ARG A 335 -11.94 -12.64 -11.69
N ARG A 336 -13.09 -13.13 -11.25
CA ARG A 336 -13.73 -12.60 -10.02
C ARG A 336 -13.12 -13.27 -8.78
N SER A 337 -13.00 -12.53 -7.68
CA SER A 337 -12.61 -13.17 -6.42
C SER A 337 -13.76 -14.01 -5.88
N THR A 338 -13.42 -15.23 -5.51
CA THR A 338 -14.31 -16.09 -4.72
C THR A 338 -14.29 -15.65 -3.26
N GLN A 339 -15.36 -15.91 -2.51
CA GLN A 339 -15.42 -15.65 -1.06
C GLN A 339 -14.19 -16.24 -0.33
N ARG A 340 -13.84 -17.49 -0.65
CA ARG A 340 -12.68 -18.17 -0.05
C ARG A 340 -11.35 -17.48 -0.35
N GLN A 341 -11.22 -16.76 -1.46
CA GLN A 341 -10.01 -15.99 -1.77
C GLN A 341 -9.98 -14.68 -0.98
N ASP A 342 -11.10 -13.99 -0.82
CA ASP A 342 -11.18 -12.78 0.00
C ASP A 342 -10.89 -13.10 1.48
N GLU A 343 -11.49 -14.17 2.01
CA GLU A 343 -11.23 -14.65 3.37
C GLU A 343 -9.77 -15.02 3.61
N ARG A 344 -9.04 -15.52 2.61
CA ARG A 344 -7.60 -15.81 2.73
C ARG A 344 -6.77 -14.54 2.72
N ARG A 345 -7.17 -13.54 1.93
CA ARG A 345 -6.45 -12.26 1.86
C ARG A 345 -6.63 -11.41 3.11
N SER A 346 -7.71 -11.62 3.86
CA SER A 346 -7.91 -10.99 5.18
C SER A 346 -7.35 -11.81 6.35
N GLN A 347 -6.79 -13.00 6.10
CA GLN A 347 -6.21 -13.84 7.15
C GLN A 347 -4.84 -13.29 7.58
N GLN A 348 -4.86 -12.58 8.69
CA GLN A 348 -3.67 -12.11 9.38
C GLN A 348 -3.79 -12.33 10.90
N CYS A 349 -2.66 -12.49 11.56
CA CYS A 349 -2.62 -12.50 13.02
C CYS A 349 -3.15 -11.18 13.56
N ARG A 350 -4.18 -11.22 14.42
CA ARG A 350 -4.80 -9.99 14.97
C ARG A 350 -3.85 -9.17 15.85
N ASN A 351 -2.77 -9.76 16.34
CA ASN A 351 -1.78 -9.06 17.16
C ASN A 351 -0.63 -8.48 16.33
N CYS A 352 0.05 -9.29 15.52
CA CYS A 352 1.28 -8.89 14.81
C CYS A 352 1.10 -8.69 13.30
N ASN A 353 -0.10 -8.90 12.76
CA ASN A 353 -0.42 -8.83 11.33
C ASN A 353 0.35 -9.81 10.42
N GLY A 354 1.03 -10.82 10.98
CA GLY A 354 1.65 -11.89 10.19
C GLY A 354 0.60 -12.67 9.37
N MET A 355 0.92 -12.99 8.11
CA MET A 355 0.01 -13.64 7.16
C MET A 355 0.58 -14.98 6.68
N GLU A 356 -0.25 -15.83 6.07
CA GLU A 356 0.28 -16.94 5.27
C GLU A 356 0.92 -16.39 3.97
N PRO A 357 2.08 -16.92 3.52
CA PRO A 357 2.75 -18.12 3.99
C PRO A 357 3.79 -17.88 5.10
N ASP A 358 4.06 -16.63 5.47
CA ASP A 358 5.11 -16.26 6.43
C ASP A 358 4.89 -16.85 7.82
N LYS A 359 3.62 -16.95 8.24
CA LYS A 359 3.19 -17.53 9.51
C LYS A 359 2.01 -18.47 9.29
N THR A 360 2.06 -19.63 9.94
CA THR A 360 0.89 -20.50 10.09
C THR A 360 -0.10 -19.84 11.05
N LEU A 361 -1.35 -19.69 10.61
CA LEU A 361 -2.40 -19.06 11.41
C LEU A 361 -3.38 -20.11 11.94
N PHE A 362 -3.83 -19.93 13.17
CA PHE A 362 -4.92 -20.70 13.77
C PHE A 362 -6.05 -19.78 14.22
N ARG A 363 -7.27 -20.31 14.22
CA ARG A 363 -8.47 -19.59 14.65
C ARG A 363 -8.59 -19.60 16.16
N CYS A 364 -9.13 -18.51 16.73
CA CYS A 364 -9.57 -18.50 18.12
C CYS A 364 -10.61 -19.62 18.36
N ALA A 365 -10.40 -20.44 19.41
CA ALA A 365 -11.27 -21.59 19.67
C ALA A 365 -12.72 -21.22 20.05
N GLY A 366 -12.91 -20.04 20.68
CA GLY A 366 -14.22 -19.53 21.07
C GLY A 366 -15.00 -18.96 19.87
N CYS A 367 -14.62 -17.78 19.40
CA CYS A 367 -15.36 -17.10 18.33
C CYS A 367 -15.15 -17.73 16.95
N LYS A 368 -14.04 -18.44 16.69
CA LYS A 368 -13.64 -18.98 15.37
C LYS A 368 -13.57 -17.96 14.23
N HIS A 369 -13.57 -16.67 14.56
CA HIS A 369 -13.64 -15.56 13.61
C HIS A 369 -12.26 -14.95 13.35
N ILE A 370 -11.47 -14.69 14.40
CA ILE A 370 -10.13 -14.10 14.26
C ILE A 370 -9.00 -15.13 14.27
N TYR A 371 -7.85 -14.72 13.74
CA TYR A 371 -6.66 -15.54 13.56
C TYR A 371 -5.48 -15.07 14.41
N TYR A 372 -4.65 -16.02 14.82
CA TYR A 372 -3.40 -15.79 15.55
C TYR A 372 -2.30 -16.69 15.01
N CYS A 373 -1.06 -16.20 15.02
CA CYS A 373 0.11 -17.02 14.67
C CYS A 373 0.73 -17.76 15.87
N SER A 374 0.40 -17.34 17.11
CA SER A 374 0.95 -17.95 18.32
C SER A 374 0.05 -17.70 19.54
N ARG A 375 0.24 -18.47 20.63
CA ARG A 375 -0.50 -18.29 21.89
C ARG A 375 -0.16 -16.96 22.56
N GLU A 376 1.06 -16.48 22.38
CA GLU A 376 1.55 -15.20 22.89
C GLU A 376 0.81 -14.06 22.21
N CYS A 377 0.66 -14.12 20.88
CA CYS A 377 -0.14 -13.16 20.12
C CYS A 377 -1.61 -13.15 20.56
N GLN A 378 -2.19 -14.33 20.83
CA GLN A 378 -3.55 -14.41 21.36
C GLN A 378 -3.67 -13.76 22.75
N LYS A 379 -2.74 -14.03 23.67
CA LYS A 379 -2.74 -13.44 25.02
C LYS A 379 -2.56 -11.92 24.98
N ALA A 380 -1.67 -11.43 24.12
CA ALA A 380 -1.43 -9.99 23.95
C ALA A 380 -2.69 -9.25 23.48
N ASN A 381 -3.45 -9.83 22.54
CA ASN A 381 -4.69 -9.23 22.02
C ASN A 381 -5.93 -9.52 22.89
N TRP A 382 -5.84 -10.42 23.87
CA TRP A 382 -7.01 -10.92 24.62
C TRP A 382 -7.84 -9.83 25.28
N LYS A 383 -7.21 -8.79 25.83
CA LYS A 383 -7.91 -7.66 26.47
C LYS A 383 -8.88 -6.97 25.51
N LEU A 384 -8.48 -6.79 24.26
CA LEU A 384 -9.30 -6.20 23.20
C LEU A 384 -10.31 -7.21 22.64
N HIS A 385 -9.89 -8.47 22.44
CA HIS A 385 -10.74 -9.47 21.80
C HIS A 385 -11.86 -10.03 22.69
N LYS A 386 -11.67 -10.08 24.02
CA LYS A 386 -12.51 -10.86 24.95
C LYS A 386 -14.01 -10.54 24.84
N VAL A 387 -14.38 -9.27 24.69
CA VAL A 387 -15.78 -8.83 24.60
C VAL A 387 -16.42 -9.37 23.33
N MET A 388 -15.86 -8.99 22.18
CA MET A 388 -16.28 -9.48 20.85
C MET A 388 -16.29 -11.02 20.80
N CYS A 389 -15.31 -11.70 21.42
CA CYS A 389 -15.27 -13.15 21.44
C CYS A 389 -16.51 -13.78 22.10
N LYS A 390 -17.01 -13.16 23.17
CA LYS A 390 -18.19 -13.64 23.90
C LYS A 390 -19.48 -13.33 23.15
N GLU A 391 -19.57 -12.17 22.52
CA GLU A 391 -20.71 -11.77 21.70
C GLU A 391 -20.89 -12.71 20.51
N THR A 392 -19.82 -12.96 19.74
CA THR A 392 -19.86 -13.91 18.63
C THR A 392 -20.21 -15.34 19.08
N ALA A 393 -19.80 -15.74 20.29
CA ALA A 393 -20.16 -17.05 20.83
C ALA A 393 -21.67 -17.13 21.17
N ARG A 394 -22.22 -16.10 21.82
CA ARG A 394 -23.66 -15.99 22.13
C ARG A 394 -24.52 -15.95 20.87
N ASP A 395 -24.07 -15.22 19.85
CA ASP A 395 -24.78 -15.16 18.56
C ASP A 395 -24.93 -16.55 17.92
N LYS A 396 -23.90 -17.40 18.06
CA LYS A 396 -23.95 -18.79 17.56
C LYS A 396 -24.88 -19.66 18.37
N GLU A 397 -24.86 -19.53 19.70
CA GLU A 397 -25.79 -20.24 20.60
C GLU A 397 -27.24 -19.87 20.27
N ARG A 398 -27.54 -18.57 20.10
CA ARG A 398 -28.87 -18.09 19.69
C ARG A 398 -29.32 -18.69 18.36
N VAL A 399 -28.43 -18.74 17.36
CA VAL A 399 -28.73 -19.38 16.07
C VAL A 399 -29.03 -20.87 16.24
N ASP A 400 -28.26 -21.58 17.07
CA ASP A 400 -28.45 -23.01 17.32
C ASP A 400 -29.74 -23.31 18.10
N GLU A 401 -30.19 -22.40 18.97
CA GLU A 401 -31.49 -22.45 19.60
C GLU A 401 -32.61 -22.21 18.60
N LEU A 402 -32.51 -21.16 17.77
CA LEU A 402 -33.49 -20.86 16.73
C LEU A 402 -33.64 -22.01 15.74
N LYS A 403 -32.57 -22.75 15.42
CA LYS A 403 -32.67 -23.94 14.53
C LYS A 403 -33.66 -24.99 15.03
N LYS A 404 -33.90 -25.05 16.34
CA LYS A 404 -34.82 -26.02 16.97
C LYS A 404 -36.29 -25.59 16.83
N THR A 405 -36.56 -24.29 16.83
CA THR A 405 -37.93 -23.73 16.89
C THR A 405 -38.38 -23.09 15.59
N ASP A 406 -37.48 -22.46 14.85
CA ASP A 406 -37.74 -21.71 13.62
C ASP A 406 -36.54 -21.80 12.65
N PRO A 407 -36.50 -22.85 11.81
CA PRO A 407 -35.39 -23.07 10.88
C PRO A 407 -35.20 -21.94 9.85
N ILE A 408 -36.26 -21.24 9.47
CA ILE A 408 -36.20 -20.16 8.47
C ILE A 408 -35.50 -18.94 9.08
N ASN A 409 -35.94 -18.52 10.26
CA ASN A 409 -35.29 -17.41 10.98
C ASN A 409 -33.88 -17.77 11.44
N ALA A 410 -33.64 -19.03 11.81
CA ALA A 410 -32.29 -19.50 12.12
C ALA A 410 -31.34 -19.41 10.92
N GLN A 411 -31.81 -19.79 9.72
CA GLN A 411 -31.03 -19.66 8.49
C GLN A 411 -30.73 -18.20 8.18
N ARG A 412 -31.72 -17.31 8.32
CA ARG A 412 -31.53 -15.87 8.14
C ARG A 412 -30.52 -15.30 9.13
N ALA A 413 -30.65 -15.59 10.42
CA ALA A 413 -29.72 -15.12 11.45
C ALA A 413 -28.29 -15.65 11.21
N ALA A 414 -28.15 -16.92 10.81
CA ALA A 414 -26.86 -17.50 10.44
C ALA A 414 -26.23 -16.82 9.23
N ASP A 415 -27.02 -16.53 8.20
CA ASP A 415 -26.56 -15.81 7.01
C ASP A 415 -26.24 -14.35 7.33
N TRP A 416 -27.01 -13.71 8.21
CA TRP A 416 -26.78 -12.33 8.66
C TRP A 416 -25.43 -12.18 9.37
N ILE A 417 -25.16 -13.05 10.34
CA ILE A 417 -23.86 -13.06 11.04
C ILE A 417 -22.73 -13.27 10.04
N LYS A 418 -22.83 -14.30 9.19
CA LYS A 418 -21.78 -14.59 8.20
C LYS A 418 -21.60 -13.48 7.18
N TRP A 419 -22.66 -12.82 6.74
CA TRP A 419 -22.59 -11.73 5.77
C TRP A 419 -21.88 -10.51 6.35
N ARG A 420 -22.24 -10.09 7.57
CA ARG A 420 -21.57 -8.97 8.27
C ARG A 420 -20.11 -9.25 8.59
N GLU A 421 -19.81 -10.50 8.93
CA GLU A 421 -18.47 -10.94 9.30
C GLU A 421 -17.58 -11.29 8.09
N CYS A 422 -18.14 -11.52 6.91
CA CYS A 422 -17.35 -11.93 5.75
C CYS A 422 -16.58 -10.75 5.17
N THR A 423 -15.33 -11.01 4.77
CA THR A 423 -14.57 -10.03 4.02
C THR A 423 -15.19 -9.85 2.63
N ASN A 424 -15.61 -8.64 2.33
CA ASN A 424 -16.13 -8.25 1.02
C ASN A 424 -15.42 -6.98 0.52
N SER A 425 -14.36 -7.16 -0.26
CA SER A 425 -13.57 -6.02 -0.75
C SER A 425 -14.39 -5.08 -1.64
N ALA A 426 -15.31 -5.61 -2.46
CA ALA A 426 -16.15 -4.80 -3.33
C ALA A 426 -17.06 -3.86 -2.53
N GLU A 427 -17.68 -4.39 -1.47
CA GLU A 427 -18.50 -3.61 -0.55
C GLU A 427 -17.67 -2.60 0.23
N THR A 428 -16.48 -2.99 0.72
CA THR A 428 -15.57 -2.07 1.42
C THR A 428 -15.24 -0.87 0.53
N PHE A 429 -14.86 -1.09 -0.74
CA PHE A 429 -14.59 0.00 -1.67
C PHE A 429 -15.84 0.82 -1.99
N ALA A 430 -17.01 0.19 -2.12
CA ALA A 430 -18.27 0.93 -2.30
C ALA A 430 -18.54 1.89 -1.14
N LEU A 431 -18.27 1.50 0.11
CA LEU A 431 -18.39 2.38 1.29
C LEU A 431 -17.32 3.50 1.29
N VAL A 432 -16.09 3.18 0.88
CA VAL A 432 -15.02 4.18 0.70
C VAL A 432 -15.45 5.27 -0.29
N HIS A 433 -16.00 4.86 -1.43
CA HIS A 433 -16.53 5.78 -2.44
C HIS A 433 -17.74 6.56 -1.92
N ALA A 434 -18.70 5.91 -1.25
CA ALA A 434 -19.85 6.59 -0.66
C ALA A 434 -19.44 7.73 0.28
N LEU A 435 -18.50 7.45 1.19
CA LEU A 435 -17.96 8.42 2.13
C LEU A 435 -17.03 9.46 1.47
N GLY A 436 -16.66 9.28 0.20
CA GLY A 436 -15.72 10.15 -0.50
C GLY A 436 -14.36 10.24 0.18
N LEU A 437 -13.90 9.15 0.82
CA LEU A 437 -12.68 9.18 1.65
C LEU A 437 -11.43 9.53 0.85
N GLN A 438 -11.41 9.22 -0.45
CA GLN A 438 -10.33 9.64 -1.33
C GLN A 438 -10.15 11.16 -1.30
N ARG A 439 -11.26 11.90 -1.33
CA ARG A 439 -11.25 13.36 -1.35
C ARG A 439 -11.04 13.94 0.04
N ASP A 440 -11.74 13.42 1.04
CA ASP A 440 -11.60 13.86 2.42
C ASP A 440 -11.58 12.65 3.39
N PRO A 441 -10.38 12.19 3.80
CA PRO A 441 -10.23 11.13 4.78
C PRO A 441 -10.83 11.45 6.14
N SER A 442 -11.01 12.73 6.49
CA SER A 442 -11.61 13.12 7.77
C SER A 442 -13.06 12.66 7.90
N ARG A 443 -13.73 12.41 6.75
CA ARG A 443 -15.09 11.86 6.69
C ARG A 443 -15.19 10.49 7.33
N GLY A 444 -14.11 9.70 7.38
CA GLY A 444 -14.09 8.43 8.10
C GLY A 444 -14.40 8.55 9.59
N ARG A 445 -14.19 9.73 10.19
CA ARG A 445 -14.47 10.01 11.60
C ARG A 445 -15.71 10.88 11.83
N THR A 446 -16.24 11.51 10.79
CA THR A 446 -17.34 12.48 10.90
C THR A 446 -18.62 12.06 10.18
N HIS A 447 -18.54 11.06 9.30
CA HIS A 447 -19.64 10.58 8.48
C HIS A 447 -19.85 9.06 8.64
N ILE A 448 -21.07 8.62 8.34
CA ILE A 448 -21.50 7.23 8.37
C ILE A 448 -22.35 6.92 7.15
N VAL A 449 -22.18 5.72 6.59
CA VAL A 449 -23.11 5.20 5.57
C VAL A 449 -24.27 4.52 6.28
N ILE A 450 -25.49 4.96 6.02
CA ILE A 450 -26.67 4.27 6.56
C ILE A 450 -27.38 3.57 5.41
N ARG A 451 -27.67 2.28 5.59
CA ARG A 451 -28.27 1.43 4.55
C ARG A 451 -29.32 0.48 5.10
N GLU A 452 -30.39 0.35 4.32
CA GLU A 452 -31.43 -0.65 4.54
C GLU A 452 -31.16 -1.83 3.61
N VAL A 453 -31.25 -3.05 4.12
CA VAL A 453 -31.03 -4.27 3.36
C VAL A 453 -32.25 -5.17 3.33
N LYS A 454 -32.36 -5.96 2.26
CA LYS A 454 -33.32 -7.05 2.11
C LYS A 454 -32.60 -8.38 2.04
N TYR A 455 -33.12 -9.38 2.77
CA TYR A 455 -32.65 -10.76 2.71
C TYR A 455 -33.11 -11.45 1.41
N VAL A 456 -32.15 -11.99 0.65
CA VAL A 456 -32.35 -12.61 -0.67
C VAL A 456 -31.62 -13.96 -0.76
N PRO A 457 -31.97 -14.95 0.08
CA PRO A 457 -31.20 -16.20 0.26
C PRO A 457 -31.07 -17.07 -1.00
N ASN A 458 -32.01 -16.94 -1.92
CA ASN A 458 -32.11 -17.80 -3.11
C ASN A 458 -31.40 -17.22 -4.33
N GLU A 459 -30.95 -15.96 -4.28
CA GLU A 459 -30.28 -15.32 -5.41
C GLU A 459 -28.84 -15.77 -5.59
N SER A 460 -28.17 -16.17 -4.50
CA SER A 460 -26.80 -16.66 -4.56
C SER A 460 -26.47 -17.62 -3.43
N LYS A 461 -25.65 -18.62 -3.73
CA LYS A 461 -25.01 -19.47 -2.70
C LYS A 461 -23.86 -18.76 -1.99
N ASP A 462 -23.32 -17.71 -2.59
CA ASP A 462 -22.21 -16.93 -2.02
C ASP A 462 -22.77 -15.94 -0.99
N VAL A 463 -22.27 -16.04 0.24
CA VAL A 463 -22.83 -15.32 1.40
C VAL A 463 -22.84 -13.80 1.17
N ARG A 464 -21.84 -13.27 0.44
CA ARG A 464 -21.67 -11.84 0.13
C ARG A 464 -22.87 -11.24 -0.59
N TYR A 465 -23.72 -12.07 -1.20
CA TYR A 465 -24.87 -11.64 -2.00
C TYR A 465 -26.21 -12.15 -1.46
N LYS A 466 -26.26 -12.59 -0.19
CA LYS A 466 -27.50 -12.98 0.49
C LYS A 466 -28.30 -11.81 1.04
N PHE A 467 -27.71 -10.62 1.08
CA PHE A 467 -28.36 -9.37 1.41
C PHE A 467 -28.10 -8.34 0.32
N LYS A 468 -29.07 -7.48 0.07
CA LYS A 468 -28.96 -6.37 -0.89
C LYS A 468 -29.36 -5.07 -0.24
N ALA A 469 -28.57 -4.03 -0.45
CA ALA A 469 -28.97 -2.67 -0.08
C ALA A 469 -30.14 -2.22 -0.95
N VAL A 470 -31.28 -1.88 -0.36
CA VAL A 470 -32.44 -1.33 -1.07
C VAL A 470 -32.48 0.20 -0.99
N ARG A 471 -31.98 0.76 0.11
CA ARG A 471 -31.76 2.19 0.30
C ARG A 471 -30.38 2.43 0.93
N ALA A 472 -29.70 3.49 0.53
CA ALA A 472 -28.44 3.91 1.13
C ALA A 472 -28.25 5.44 1.03
N GLY A 473 -27.64 6.02 2.06
CA GLY A 473 -27.27 7.44 2.11
C GLY A 473 -26.05 7.66 3.01
N VAL A 474 -25.44 8.85 2.89
CA VAL A 474 -24.27 9.23 3.67
C VAL A 474 -24.66 10.38 4.57
N PHE A 475 -24.38 10.28 5.86
CA PHE A 475 -24.83 11.29 6.82
C PHE A 475 -23.68 11.72 7.71
N ARG A 476 -23.68 12.98 8.15
CA ARG A 476 -22.81 13.38 9.26
C ARG A 476 -23.29 12.65 10.50
N ILE A 477 -22.35 12.11 11.26
CA ILE A 477 -22.65 11.33 12.47
C ILE A 477 -23.51 12.17 13.43
N ALA A 478 -23.10 13.42 13.67
CA ALA A 478 -23.80 14.33 14.57
C ALA A 478 -25.28 14.53 14.20
N ASP A 479 -25.60 14.57 12.90
CA ASP A 479 -26.96 14.81 12.41
C ASP A 479 -27.81 13.53 12.40
N ALA A 480 -27.17 12.35 12.33
CA ALA A 480 -27.84 11.05 12.28
C ALA A 480 -28.00 10.38 13.66
N LEU A 481 -27.39 10.91 14.72
CA LEU A 481 -27.32 10.27 16.05
C LEU A 481 -28.68 9.81 16.58
N THR A 482 -29.70 10.67 16.54
CA THR A 482 -31.05 10.31 17.06
C THR A 482 -31.67 9.15 16.29
N GLU A 483 -31.46 9.08 14.97
CA GLU A 483 -31.99 7.98 14.16
C GLU A 483 -31.19 6.69 14.37
N LEU A 484 -29.87 6.80 14.58
CA LEU A 484 -29.02 5.66 14.95
C LEU A 484 -29.45 5.07 16.29
N GLU A 485 -29.63 5.90 17.32
CA GLU A 485 -30.10 5.48 18.64
C GLU A 485 -31.48 4.80 18.54
N ARG A 486 -32.40 5.36 17.74
CA ARG A 486 -33.71 4.76 17.48
C ARG A 486 -33.61 3.40 16.79
N LEU A 487 -32.79 3.27 15.75
CA LEU A 487 -32.63 2.03 14.97
C LEU A 487 -31.94 0.92 15.76
N MET A 488 -31.07 1.28 16.70
CA MET A 488 -30.35 0.36 17.57
C MET A 488 -31.05 0.12 18.91
N ASN A 489 -32.17 0.80 19.17
CA ASN A 489 -32.89 0.76 20.45
C ASN A 489 -32.00 1.16 21.66
N LEU A 490 -31.24 2.23 21.49
CA LEU A 490 -30.32 2.79 22.49
C LEU A 490 -30.97 3.94 23.26
N HIS A 491 -30.47 4.20 24.47
CA HIS A 491 -30.79 5.41 25.21
C HIS A 491 -30.08 6.63 24.61
N LYS A 492 -30.66 7.81 24.87
CA LYS A 492 -30.09 9.09 24.42
C LYS A 492 -28.65 9.27 24.92
N GLY A 493 -27.72 9.50 24.01
CA GLY A 493 -26.29 9.67 24.27
C GLY A 493 -25.46 8.40 24.09
N GLU A 494 -26.06 7.21 24.17
CA GLU A 494 -25.32 5.95 24.04
C GLU A 494 -24.76 5.76 22.62
N GLY A 495 -25.45 6.24 21.58
CA GLY A 495 -24.97 6.15 20.21
C GLY A 495 -23.59 6.82 20.02
N THR A 496 -23.34 7.90 20.77
CA THR A 496 -22.05 8.60 20.76
C THR A 496 -20.95 7.75 21.38
N GLU A 497 -21.24 7.08 22.50
CA GLU A 497 -20.28 6.20 23.18
C GLU A 497 -19.96 4.97 22.33
N TYR A 498 -20.96 4.39 21.65
CA TYR A 498 -20.75 3.29 20.70
C TYR A 498 -19.79 3.68 19.57
N ILE A 499 -20.03 4.80 18.90
CA ILE A 499 -19.15 5.28 17.82
C ILE A 499 -17.75 5.58 18.35
N ARG A 500 -17.64 6.23 19.52
CA ARG A 500 -16.34 6.51 20.14
C ARG A 500 -15.58 5.23 20.44
N GLY A 501 -16.26 4.20 20.96
CA GLY A 501 -15.68 2.88 21.21
C GLY A 501 -15.14 2.24 19.94
N LEU A 502 -15.91 2.23 18.85
CA LEU A 502 -15.48 1.68 17.57
C LEU A 502 -14.25 2.40 16.99
N LEU A 503 -14.23 3.73 17.08
CA LEU A 503 -13.08 4.52 16.63
C LEU A 503 -11.84 4.25 17.50
N ALA A 504 -12.00 4.15 18.81
CA ALA A 504 -10.91 3.82 19.73
C ALA A 504 -10.34 2.42 19.48
N ASP A 505 -11.18 1.44 19.13
CA ASP A 505 -10.73 0.09 18.77
C ASP A 505 -9.95 0.08 17.45
N ILE A 506 -10.34 0.90 16.47
CA ILE A 506 -9.58 1.09 15.24
C ILE A 506 -8.23 1.73 15.54
N ASP A 507 -8.20 2.81 16.31
CA ASP A 507 -6.97 3.52 16.68
C ASP A 507 -6.02 2.61 17.50
N ALA A 508 -6.56 1.80 18.41
CA ALA A 508 -5.78 0.83 19.18
C ALA A 508 -5.20 -0.31 18.32
N ALA A 509 -5.86 -0.66 17.21
CA ALA A 509 -5.38 -1.65 16.25
C ALA A 509 -4.38 -1.07 15.23
N ASP A 510 -4.44 0.24 14.97
CA ASP A 510 -3.60 0.93 13.99
C ASP A 510 -2.24 1.37 14.56
N ARG A 511 -1.25 0.49 14.42
CA ARG A 511 0.14 0.80 14.81
C ARG A 511 0.79 1.90 13.96
N SER A 512 0.25 2.17 12.77
CA SER A 512 0.84 3.13 11.81
C SER A 512 0.27 4.54 11.94
N GLY A 513 -0.91 4.70 12.55
CA GLY A 513 -1.66 5.95 12.52
C GLY A 513 -2.08 6.39 11.10
N GLN A 514 -2.06 5.48 10.13
CA GLN A 514 -2.36 5.75 8.72
C GLN A 514 -3.68 5.10 8.27
N HIS A 515 -4.50 4.57 9.17
CA HIS A 515 -5.80 3.99 8.83
C HIS A 515 -6.95 5.01 8.94
N VAL A 516 -7.80 5.02 7.92
CA VAL A 516 -9.02 5.82 7.83
C VAL A 516 -10.19 4.90 8.18
N PRO A 517 -10.98 5.24 9.22
CA PRO A 517 -12.16 4.45 9.58
C PRO A 517 -13.24 4.50 8.50
N ILE A 518 -14.02 3.43 8.43
CA ILE A 518 -15.21 3.28 7.58
C ILE A 518 -16.32 2.84 8.52
N LEU A 519 -17.35 3.66 8.69
CA LEU A 519 -18.49 3.37 9.55
C LEU A 519 -19.74 3.16 8.69
N ASP A 520 -20.51 2.12 9.02
CA ASP A 520 -21.82 1.86 8.42
C ASP A 520 -22.86 1.44 9.44
N LEU A 521 -24.09 1.90 9.29
CA LEU A 521 -25.26 1.39 10.01
C LEU A 521 -26.15 0.63 9.03
N THR A 522 -26.28 -0.67 9.25
CA THR A 522 -27.08 -1.56 8.41
C THR A 522 -28.28 -2.09 9.19
N PHE A 523 -29.48 -1.92 8.62
CA PHE A 523 -30.73 -2.44 9.18
C PHE A 523 -31.60 -3.05 8.09
N GLY A 524 -32.64 -3.78 8.45
CA GLY A 524 -33.59 -4.35 7.49
C GLY A 524 -34.69 -5.14 8.18
N ASP A 525 -35.63 -5.64 7.38
CA ASP A 525 -36.72 -6.45 7.91
C ASP A 525 -36.19 -7.75 8.51
N GLU A 526 -36.58 -8.01 9.76
CA GLU A 526 -36.32 -9.26 10.49
C GLU A 526 -34.82 -9.63 10.58
N VAL A 527 -33.94 -8.62 10.59
CA VAL A 527 -32.52 -8.74 10.93
C VAL A 527 -32.13 -7.74 12.01
N ASP A 528 -31.17 -8.12 12.85
CA ASP A 528 -30.68 -7.25 13.92
C ASP A 528 -29.91 -6.06 13.32
N THR A 529 -30.27 -4.83 13.72
CA THR A 529 -29.51 -3.63 13.34
C THR A 529 -28.04 -3.78 13.72
N TRP A 530 -27.15 -3.39 12.80
CA TRP A 530 -25.71 -3.53 12.96
C TRP A 530 -25.00 -2.21 12.71
N LEU A 531 -24.22 -1.78 13.70
CA LEU A 531 -23.25 -0.71 13.55
C LEU A 531 -21.88 -1.33 13.25
N GLY A 532 -21.49 -1.27 11.98
CA GLY A 532 -20.23 -1.80 11.47
C GLY A 532 -19.11 -0.77 11.52
N SER A 533 -17.89 -1.29 11.72
CA SER A 533 -16.66 -0.53 11.63
C SER A 533 -15.61 -1.32 10.86
N ASN A 534 -14.98 -0.68 9.89
CA ASN A 534 -13.83 -1.19 9.16
C ASN A 534 -12.79 -0.07 9.02
N ALA A 535 -11.64 -0.34 8.41
CA ALA A 535 -10.64 0.67 8.13
C ALA A 535 -9.90 0.38 6.82
N ILE A 536 -9.41 1.43 6.18
CA ILE A 536 -8.56 1.37 4.99
C ILE A 536 -7.29 2.19 5.24
N SER A 537 -6.13 1.67 4.82
CA SER A 537 -4.89 2.46 4.93
C SER A 537 -4.90 3.64 3.95
N LEU A 538 -4.28 4.75 4.33
CA LEU A 538 -4.12 5.92 3.47
C LEU A 538 -3.37 5.58 2.18
N ASP A 539 -2.42 4.65 2.23
CA ASP A 539 -1.68 4.20 1.06
C ASP A 539 -2.61 3.49 0.06
N MET A 540 -3.47 2.57 0.55
CA MET A 540 -4.48 1.91 -0.29
C MET A 540 -5.49 2.92 -0.83
N LEU A 541 -5.90 3.90 -0.03
CA LEU A 541 -6.86 4.92 -0.42
C LEU A 541 -6.34 5.83 -1.54
N ARG A 542 -5.03 6.16 -1.53
CA ARG A 542 -4.35 6.92 -2.59
C ARG A 542 -4.30 6.17 -3.93
N MET A 543 -4.27 4.83 -3.88
CA MET A 543 -4.18 3.96 -5.05
C MET A 543 -5.55 3.67 -5.71
N VAL A 544 -6.65 4.01 -5.05
CA VAL A 544 -8.00 3.68 -5.51
C VAL A 544 -8.69 4.94 -6.04
N PRO A 545 -8.90 5.08 -7.36
CA PRO A 545 -9.60 6.23 -7.91
C PRO A 545 -11.04 6.28 -7.40
N TYR A 546 -11.58 7.48 -7.26
CA TYR A 546 -12.97 7.67 -6.86
C TYR A 546 -13.92 7.13 -7.93
N ASP A 547 -14.90 6.30 -7.52
CA ASP A 547 -15.98 5.81 -8.37
C ASP A 547 -17.31 6.49 -7.97
N PRO A 548 -17.83 7.45 -8.75
CA PRO A 548 -19.11 8.09 -8.47
C PRO A 548 -20.30 7.12 -8.61
N GLU A 549 -20.11 5.98 -9.26
CA GLU A 549 -21.13 4.97 -9.53
C GLU A 549 -21.12 3.83 -8.50
N TRP A 550 -20.58 4.06 -7.30
CA TRP A 550 -20.48 3.06 -6.23
C TRP A 550 -21.82 2.38 -5.86
N ARG A 551 -22.95 3.03 -6.11
CA ARG A 551 -24.29 2.42 -5.96
C ARG A 551 -24.53 1.25 -6.92
N LYS A 552 -23.85 1.19 -8.05
CA LYS A 552 -23.85 0.04 -8.97
C LYS A 552 -22.95 -1.09 -8.50
N THR A 553 -22.00 -0.81 -7.60
CA THR A 553 -21.01 -1.79 -7.13
C THR A 553 -21.35 -2.37 -5.76
N ILE A 554 -22.12 -1.65 -4.92
CA ILE A 554 -22.58 -2.14 -3.61
C ILE A 554 -23.52 -3.36 -3.72
N ASN A 555 -24.24 -3.49 -4.83
CA ASN A 555 -25.06 -4.65 -5.17
C ASN A 555 -24.70 -5.15 -6.57
N LYS A 556 -24.91 -6.45 -6.86
CA LYS A 556 -24.68 -7.00 -8.21
C LYS A 556 -25.67 -6.59 -9.29
N SER A 557 -26.91 -6.23 -8.92
CA SER A 557 -28.02 -6.08 -9.88
C SER A 557 -29.02 -4.97 -9.55
N LEU A 558 -29.10 -4.52 -8.29
CA LEU A 558 -30.06 -3.51 -7.85
C LEU A 558 -29.31 -2.26 -7.38
N GLN A 559 -29.55 -1.10 -7.97
CA GLN A 559 -29.02 0.13 -7.40
C GLN A 559 -29.87 0.54 -6.19
N PRO A 560 -29.29 0.75 -4.99
CA PRO A 560 -30.06 1.21 -3.86
C PRO A 560 -30.60 2.62 -4.13
N GLN A 561 -31.85 2.84 -3.74
CA GLN A 561 -32.44 4.18 -3.76
C GLN A 561 -31.76 5.07 -2.72
N ARG A 562 -31.90 6.39 -2.86
CA ARG A 562 -31.42 7.33 -1.85
C ARG A 562 -32.19 7.15 -0.54
N MET A 563 -31.47 7.28 0.57
CA MET A 563 -32.06 7.21 1.89
C MET A 563 -32.50 8.59 2.37
N THR A 564 -33.63 8.64 3.07
CA THR A 564 -34.08 9.81 3.82
C THR A 564 -34.32 9.37 5.26
N LEU A 565 -33.67 10.03 6.22
CA LEU A 565 -33.85 9.74 7.63
C LEU A 565 -35.10 10.43 8.17
N ARG A 566 -35.76 9.81 9.16
CA ARG A 566 -37.00 10.34 9.76
C ARG A 566 -36.79 11.68 10.47
N ASN A 567 -35.59 11.90 11.00
CA ASN A 567 -35.22 13.14 11.67
C ASN A 567 -34.88 14.29 10.70
N GLY A 568 -34.94 14.05 9.38
CA GLY A 568 -34.67 15.06 8.36
C GLY A 568 -33.18 15.35 8.12
N ALA A 569 -32.26 14.56 8.67
CA ALA A 569 -30.84 14.72 8.41
C ALA A 569 -30.55 14.66 6.90
N GLN A 570 -29.73 15.60 6.43
CA GLN A 570 -29.42 15.74 5.01
C GLN A 570 -28.44 14.65 4.56
N ASP A 571 -28.71 14.06 3.39
CA ASP A 571 -27.72 13.20 2.71
C ASP A 571 -26.52 14.06 2.28
N ALA A 572 -25.39 13.81 2.93
CA ALA A 572 -24.14 14.56 2.82
C ALA A 572 -23.15 13.93 1.84
N GLU A 573 -23.55 12.95 1.00
CA GLU A 573 -22.66 12.27 0.06
C GLU A 573 -21.73 13.22 -0.72
N HIS A 574 -22.29 14.30 -1.26
CA HIS A 574 -21.58 15.29 -2.06
C HIS A 574 -21.34 16.63 -1.34
N ILE A 575 -21.44 16.65 -0.01
CA ILE A 575 -21.20 17.84 0.82
C ILE A 575 -19.85 17.61 1.52
N PHE A 576 -18.81 18.28 1.03
CA PHE A 576 -17.42 18.14 1.50
C PHE A 576 -16.98 19.35 2.32
#